data_AF-A0A8I1GDA7-F1
#
_entry.id   AF-A0A8I1GDA7-F1
#
_cell.length_a   1.000
_cell.length_b   1.000
_cell.length_c   1.000
_cell.angle_alpha   90.00
_cell.angle_beta   90.00
_cell.angle_gamma   90.00
#
_symmetry.space_group_name_H-M   'P 1'
#
loop_
_entity.id
_entity.type
_entity.pdbx_description
1 polymer ?
#
loop_
_entity_poly.entity_id
_entity_poly.type
_entity_poly.pdbx_seq_one_letter_code
_entity_poly.pdbx_strand_id
1 'polypeptide(L)'
;MSEKKKLSLTSRIVIGMVAGIILGTFIRYVAGDNAWVSLYLTNGLFDVVGQIFITSLKMLVVPLVFVSLVVGTCSLSDPSKLGRLGGKAVGMYMITTAIAITFAITAAILVQPGSGIERASDADF
;
A
#
# COMPACT_ATOMS: atom_id res chain seq x y z
N MET A 1 -12.25 35.17 -18.73
CA MET A 1 -12.91 34.74 -17.47
C MET A 1 -12.83 33.23 -17.43
N SER A 2 -11.88 32.64 -16.70
CA SER A 2 -11.70 31.18 -16.64
C SER A 2 -11.83 30.74 -15.19
N GLU A 3 -13.01 30.23 -14.85
CA GLU A 3 -13.35 29.63 -13.57
C GLU A 3 -12.35 28.50 -13.25
N LYS A 4 -11.51 28.69 -12.21
CA LYS A 4 -10.62 27.64 -11.70
C LYS A 4 -11.45 26.61 -10.94
N LYS A 5 -11.83 25.53 -11.64
CA LYS A 5 -12.47 24.34 -11.04
C LYS A 5 -11.56 23.82 -9.90
N LYS A 6 -11.96 24.02 -8.64
CA LYS A 6 -11.23 23.51 -7.47
C LYS A 6 -11.25 21.98 -7.51
N LEU A 7 -10.10 21.35 -7.78
CA LEU A 7 -9.95 19.91 -7.76
C LEU A 7 -10.24 19.35 -6.35
N SER A 8 -10.95 18.22 -6.29
CA SER A 8 -11.23 17.49 -5.05
C SER A 8 -9.93 16.95 -4.43
N LEU A 9 -9.93 16.75 -3.11
CA LEU A 9 -8.76 16.27 -2.37
C LEU A 9 -8.27 14.91 -2.92
N THR A 10 -9.19 13.99 -3.21
CA THR A 10 -8.88 12.69 -3.83
C THR A 10 -8.15 12.86 -5.16
N SER A 11 -8.62 13.78 -6.02
CA SER A 11 -8.00 14.01 -7.33
C SER A 11 -6.59 14.58 -7.19
N ARG A 12 -6.33 15.43 -6.18
CA ARG A 12 -4.98 15.92 -5.88
C ARG A 12 -4.03 14.81 -5.42
N ILE A 13 -4.50 13.89 -4.59
CA ILE A 13 -3.70 12.73 -4.14
C ILE A 13 -3.33 11.84 -5.32
N VAL A 14 -4.30 11.54 -6.20
CA VAL A 14 -4.05 10.71 -7.39
C VAL A 14 -3.06 11.40 -8.34
N ILE A 15 -3.21 12.69 -8.60
CA ILE A 15 -2.27 13.45 -9.43
C ILE A 15 -0.87 13.46 -8.81
N GLY A 16 -0.77 13.64 -7.49
CA GLY A 16 0.51 13.59 -6.77
C GLY A 16 1.19 12.23 -6.84
N MET A 17 0.43 11.14 -6.73
CA MET A 17 0.95 9.77 -6.86
C MET A 17 1.49 9.51 -8.27
N VAL A 18 0.72 9.87 -9.31
CA VAL A 18 1.14 9.69 -10.71
C VAL A 18 2.36 10.55 -11.02
N ALA A 19 2.36 11.82 -10.60
CA ALA A 19 3.51 12.71 -10.77
C ALA A 19 4.75 12.18 -10.04
N GLY A 20 4.60 11.67 -8.82
CA GLY A 20 5.69 11.05 -8.05
C GLY A 20 6.30 9.84 -8.74
N ILE A 21 5.47 8.95 -9.30
CA ILE A 21 5.94 7.79 -10.09
C ILE A 21 6.73 8.28 -11.32
N ILE A 22 6.17 9.22 -12.09
CA ILE A 22 6.82 9.74 -13.31
C ILE A 22 8.16 10.41 -12.97
N LEU A 23 8.18 11.29 -11.96
CA LEU A 23 9.40 11.97 -11.51
C LEU A 23 10.43 10.97 -10.99
N GLY A 24 10.02 9.98 -10.19
CA GLY A 24 10.92 8.94 -9.67
C GLY A 24 11.55 8.10 -10.79
N THR A 25 10.74 7.67 -11.77
CA THR A 25 11.24 6.95 -12.94
C THR A 25 12.14 7.83 -13.81
N PHE A 26 11.79 9.10 -14.01
CA PHE A 26 12.59 10.05 -14.80
C PHE A 26 13.95 10.33 -14.17
N ILE A 27 13.99 10.56 -12.85
CA ILE A 27 15.24 10.72 -12.10
C ILE A 27 16.10 9.47 -12.24
N ARG A 28 15.53 8.27 -12.10
CA ARG A 28 16.28 7.03 -12.27
C ARG A 28 16.81 6.84 -13.70
N TYR A 29 16.04 7.26 -14.70
CA TYR A 29 16.44 7.16 -16.12
C TYR A 29 17.57 8.12 -16.49
N VAL A 30 17.48 9.38 -16.05
CA VAL A 30 18.48 10.42 -16.39
C VAL A 30 19.73 10.32 -15.51
N ALA A 31 19.56 10.01 -14.23
CA ALA A 31 20.66 10.02 -13.28
C ALA A 31 21.48 8.73 -13.23
N GLY A 32 21.06 7.62 -13.86
CA GLY A 32 21.85 6.37 -13.87
C GLY A 32 22.35 5.91 -12.50
N ASP A 33 23.35 5.03 -12.47
CA ASP A 33 23.94 4.45 -11.23
C ASP A 33 24.86 5.44 -10.47
N ASN A 34 24.57 6.74 -10.57
CA ASN A 34 25.36 7.77 -9.93
C ASN A 34 25.07 7.78 -8.42
N ALA A 35 26.03 7.26 -7.64
CA ALA A 35 25.93 7.09 -6.19
C ALA A 35 25.47 8.35 -5.43
N TRP A 36 25.79 9.55 -5.93
CA TRP A 36 25.39 10.83 -5.32
C TRP A 36 23.88 11.08 -5.36
N VAL A 37 23.20 10.76 -6.47
CA VAL A 37 21.75 10.98 -6.60
C VAL A 37 20.99 9.92 -5.80
N SER A 38 21.47 8.68 -5.81
CA SER A 38 20.90 7.60 -4.99
C SER A 38 21.01 7.87 -3.49
N LEU A 39 22.17 8.37 -3.03
CA LEU A 39 22.44 8.58 -1.61
C LEU A 39 21.76 9.84 -1.04
N TYR A 40 21.82 10.97 -1.75
CA TYR A 40 21.28 12.24 -1.23
C TYR A 40 19.82 12.48 -1.58
N LEU A 41 19.39 12.12 -2.79
CA LEU A 41 18.08 12.48 -3.29
C LEU A 41 17.05 11.37 -3.03
N THR A 42 17.38 10.13 -3.38
CA THR A 42 16.46 8.99 -3.23
C THR A 42 16.43 8.43 -1.80
N ASN A 43 17.58 8.02 -1.25
CA ASN A 43 17.69 7.50 0.12
C ASN A 43 17.81 8.59 1.19
N GLY A 44 18.07 9.83 0.78
CA GLY A 44 18.09 10.96 1.69
C GLY A 44 16.71 11.61 1.74
N LEU A 45 16.54 12.69 0.98
CA LEU A 45 15.39 13.59 1.13
C LEU A 45 14.05 12.90 0.87
N PHE A 46 13.90 12.14 -0.22
CA PHE A 46 12.61 11.53 -0.55
C PHE A 46 12.23 10.41 0.40
N ASP A 47 13.17 9.56 0.80
CA ASP A 47 12.89 8.49 1.77
C ASP A 47 12.59 9.06 3.15
N VAL A 48 13.36 10.04 3.65
CA VAL A 48 13.10 10.66 4.96
C VAL A 48 11.73 11.35 4.98
N VAL A 49 11.39 12.13 3.94
CA VAL A 49 10.07 12.78 3.86
C VAL A 49 8.94 11.74 3.77
N GLY A 50 9.13 10.68 2.99
CA GLY A 50 8.19 9.58 2.88
C GLY A 50 7.99 8.85 4.21
N GLN A 51 9.09 8.54 4.92
CA GLN A 51 9.07 7.90 6.22
C GLN A 51 8.38 8.77 7.27
N ILE A 52 8.65 10.07 7.30
CA ILE A 52 7.96 11.01 8.20
C ILE A 52 6.45 10.97 7.92
N PHE A 53 6.04 11.06 6.64
CA PHE A 53 4.63 11.00 6.26
C PHE A 53 3.95 9.70 6.72
N ILE A 54 4.57 8.54 6.46
CA ILE A 54 4.04 7.24 6.89
C ILE A 54 4.01 7.11 8.41
N THR A 55 5.04 7.60 9.11
CA THR A 55 5.12 7.54 10.57
C THR A 55 4.05 8.42 11.22
N SER A 56 3.82 9.62 10.68
CA SER A 56 2.73 10.49 11.12
C SER A 56 1.36 9.82 10.94
N LEU A 57 1.12 9.13 9.83
CA LEU A 57 -0.12 8.37 9.63
C LEU A 57 -0.23 7.20 10.64
N LYS A 58 0.84 6.42 10.82
CA LYS A 58 0.86 5.27 11.74
C LYS A 58 0.60 5.69 13.19
N MET A 59 1.11 6.84 13.62
CA MET A 59 0.88 7.39 14.97
C MET A 59 -0.61 7.64 15.25
N LEU A 60 -1.39 8.00 14.23
CA LEU A 60 -2.82 8.22 14.36
C LEU A 60 -3.63 6.92 14.32
N VAL A 61 -3.20 5.94 13.53
CA VAL A 61 -3.99 4.71 13.31
C VAL A 61 -4.14 3.91 14.60
N VAL A 62 -3.08 3.71 15.38
CA VAL A 62 -3.13 2.81 16.55
C VAL A 62 -4.12 3.31 17.63
N PRO A 63 -4.05 4.58 18.10
CA PRO A 63 -5.01 5.09 19.06
C PRO A 63 -6.44 5.16 18.51
N LEU A 64 -6.58 5.57 17.25
CA LEU A 64 -7.89 5.71 16.60
C LEU A 64 -8.60 4.35 16.50
N VAL A 65 -7.90 3.30 16.10
CA VAL A 65 -8.47 1.95 16.00
C VAL A 65 -8.91 1.47 17.38
N PHE A 66 -8.10 1.66 18.43
CA PHE A 66 -8.49 1.26 19.79
C PHE A 66 -9.76 1.98 20.25
N VAL A 67 -9.79 3.31 20.20
CA VAL A 67 -10.96 4.09 20.64
C VAL A 67 -12.19 3.76 19.79
N SER A 68 -12.02 3.64 18.47
CA SER A 68 -13.10 3.27 17.56
C SER A 68 -13.67 1.89 17.86
N LEU A 69 -12.82 0.90 18.19
CA LEU A 69 -13.27 -0.43 18.55
C LEU A 69 -13.97 -0.44 19.91
N VAL A 70 -13.44 0.25 20.93
CA VAL A 70 -14.06 0.35 22.25
C VAL A 70 -15.42 1.02 22.18
N VAL A 71 -15.52 2.19 21.55
CA VAL A 71 -16.81 2.89 21.39
C VAL A 71 -17.76 2.06 20.50
N GLY A 72 -17.23 1.43 19.46
CA GLY A 72 -17.98 0.55 18.57
C GLY A 72 -18.61 -0.63 19.32
N THR A 73 -17.84 -1.34 20.15
CA THR A 73 -18.36 -2.49 20.91
C THR A 73 -19.29 -2.07 22.03
N CYS A 74 -19.03 -0.94 22.71
CA CYS A 74 -19.93 -0.40 23.73
C CYS A 74 -21.29 0.04 23.17
N SER A 75 -21.36 0.43 21.89
CA SER A 75 -22.62 0.78 21.23
C SER A 75 -23.54 -0.42 20.97
N LEU A 76 -23.01 -1.65 21.06
CA LEU A 76 -23.80 -2.87 20.96
C LEU A 76 -24.30 -3.28 22.35
N SER A 77 -25.61 -3.23 22.58
CA SER A 77 -26.22 -3.64 23.85
C SER A 77 -26.14 -5.15 24.14
N ASP A 78 -25.94 -5.99 23.11
CA ASP A 78 -25.92 -7.45 23.22
C ASP A 78 -24.57 -8.05 22.77
N PRO A 79 -23.81 -8.69 23.68
CA PRO A 79 -22.56 -9.39 23.34
C PRO A 79 -22.73 -10.50 22.28
N SER A 80 -23.89 -11.16 22.25
CA SER A 80 -24.21 -12.20 21.27
C SER A 80 -24.24 -11.67 19.82
N LYS A 81 -24.64 -10.41 19.63
CA LYS A 81 -24.66 -9.78 18.30
C LYS A 81 -23.26 -9.53 17.77
N LEU A 82 -22.30 -9.22 18.65
CA LEU A 82 -20.90 -9.05 18.29
C LEU A 82 -20.30 -10.35 17.74
N GLY A 83 -20.56 -11.49 18.40
CA GLY A 83 -20.10 -12.80 17.93
C GLY A 83 -20.67 -13.19 16.57
N ARG A 84 -21.97 -12.95 16.34
CA ARG A 84 -22.61 -13.22 15.03
C ARG A 84 -22.10 -12.32 13.92
N LEU A 85 -21.84 -11.04 14.23
CA LEU A 85 -21.28 -10.09 13.26
C LEU A 85 -19.83 -10.43 12.92
N GLY A 86 -19.01 -10.73 13.93
CA GLY A 86 -17.64 -11.19 13.74
C GLY A 86 -17.56 -12.49 12.94
N GLY A 87 -18.42 -13.47 13.23
CA GLY A 87 -18.50 -14.71 12.47
C GLY A 87 -18.86 -14.49 11.00
N LYS A 88 -19.84 -13.62 10.71
CA LYS A 88 -20.18 -13.23 9.34
C LYS A 88 -19.03 -12.51 8.64
N ALA A 89 -18.33 -11.61 9.34
CA ALA A 89 -17.19 -10.88 8.80
C ALA A 89 -16.04 -11.83 8.45
N VAL A 90 -15.64 -12.71 9.37
CA VAL A 90 -14.60 -13.72 9.13
C VAL A 90 -14.98 -14.64 7.98
N GLY A 91 -16.23 -15.12 7.95
CA GLY A 91 -16.73 -15.93 6.84
C GLY A 91 -16.64 -15.21 5.49
N MET A 92 -17.04 -13.93 5.42
CA MET A 92 -16.90 -13.10 4.23
C MET A 92 -15.43 -12.95 3.81
N TYR A 93 -14.55 -12.62 4.76
CA TYR A 93 -13.11 -12.48 4.51
C TYR A 93 -12.49 -13.75 3.96
N MET A 94 -12.83 -14.92 4.53
CA MET A 94 -12.33 -16.21 4.07
C MET A 94 -12.78 -16.52 2.64
N ILE A 95 -14.05 -16.27 2.31
CA ILE A 95 -14.58 -16.49 0.96
C ILE A 95 -13.91 -15.56 -0.05
N THR A 96 -13.81 -14.26 0.25
CA THR A 96 -13.18 -13.30 -0.67
C THR A 96 -11.69 -13.58 -0.83
N THR A 97 -11.02 -14.01 0.23
CA THR A 97 -9.59 -14.39 0.19
C THR A 97 -9.38 -15.65 -0.64
N ALA A 98 -10.25 -16.66 -0.49
CA ALA A 98 -10.21 -17.87 -1.31
C ALA A 98 -10.36 -17.54 -2.80
N ILE A 99 -11.35 -16.71 -3.16
CA ILE A 99 -11.56 -16.27 -4.55
C ILE A 99 -10.32 -15.51 -5.08
N ALA A 100 -9.78 -14.58 -4.30
CA ALA A 100 -8.60 -13.80 -4.68
C ALA A 100 -7.36 -14.70 -4.88
N ILE A 101 -7.12 -15.66 -3.99
CA ILE A 101 -6.00 -16.60 -4.09
C ILE A 101 -6.17 -17.51 -5.30
N THR A 102 -7.38 -18.04 -5.54
CA THR A 102 -7.65 -18.86 -6.74
C THR A 102 -7.34 -18.06 -8.00
N PHE A 103 -7.82 -16.82 -8.11
CA PHE A 103 -7.52 -15.97 -9.26
C PHE A 103 -6.02 -15.68 -9.41
N ALA A 104 -5.33 -15.39 -8.31
CA ALA A 104 -3.89 -15.15 -8.30
C ALA A 104 -3.09 -16.38 -8.78
N ILE A 105 -3.43 -17.58 -8.30
CA ILE A 105 -2.77 -18.83 -8.70
C ILE A 105 -3.09 -19.15 -10.17
N THR A 106 -4.34 -19.00 -10.62
CA THR A 106 -4.70 -19.19 -12.03
C THR A 106 -3.91 -18.24 -12.93
N ALA A 107 -3.83 -16.96 -12.59
CA ALA A 107 -3.04 -15.99 -13.34
C ALA A 107 -1.54 -16.33 -13.32
N ALA A 108 -0.99 -16.76 -12.17
CA ALA A 108 0.40 -17.16 -12.06
C ALA A 108 0.74 -18.38 -12.93
N ILE A 109 -0.15 -19.39 -12.99
CA ILE A 109 0.05 -20.57 -13.85
C ILE A 109 -0.05 -20.21 -15.33
N LEU A 110 -0.90 -19.26 -15.71
CA LEU A 110 -1.05 -18.81 -17.11
C LEU A 110 0.14 -17.96 -17.57
N VAL A 111 0.60 -17.04 -16.73
CA VAL A 111 1.70 -16.11 -17.06
C VAL A 111 3.07 -16.79 -16.86
N GLN A 112 3.15 -17.84 -16.03
CA GLN A 112 4.38 -18.54 -15.62
C GLN A 112 5.53 -17.56 -15.35
N PRO A 113 5.35 -16.59 -14.42
CA PRO A 113 6.38 -15.61 -14.12
C PRO A 113 7.58 -16.34 -13.51
N GLY A 114 8.67 -16.44 -14.27
CA GLY A 114 9.88 -17.16 -13.86
C GLY A 114 10.28 -18.33 -14.75
N SER A 115 9.46 -18.72 -15.73
CA SER A 115 9.91 -19.63 -16.79
C SER A 115 11.09 -19.01 -17.54
N GLY A 116 12.25 -19.68 -17.51
CA GLY A 116 13.49 -19.18 -18.14
C GLY A 116 14.38 -18.29 -17.26
N ILE A 117 14.09 -18.12 -15.96
CA ILE A 117 15.06 -17.48 -15.04
C ILE A 117 16.07 -18.54 -14.57
N GLU A 118 17.22 -18.62 -15.25
CA GLU A 118 18.40 -19.29 -14.71
C GLU A 118 18.91 -18.49 -13.51
N ARG A 119 18.70 -19.02 -12.30
CA ARG A 119 19.39 -18.53 -11.11
C ARG A 119 20.82 -19.03 -11.23
N ALA A 120 21.75 -18.15 -11.60
CA ALA A 120 23.17 -18.39 -11.34
C ALA A 120 23.29 -18.66 -9.85
N SER A 121 23.68 -19.89 -9.51
CA SER A 121 23.96 -20.27 -8.14
C SER A 121 25.20 -19.49 -7.71
N ASP A 122 25.02 -18.33 -7.10
CA ASP A 122 26.02 -17.66 -6.24
C ASP A 122 26.22 -18.51 -4.97
N ALA A 123 26.69 -19.74 -5.17
CA ALA A 123 27.34 -20.55 -4.15
C ALA A 123 28.84 -20.48 -4.43
N ASP A 124 29.41 -19.29 -4.22
CA ASP A 124 30.84 -19.15 -3.98
C ASP A 124 30.99 -19.07 -2.45
N PHE A 125 31.68 -20.07 -1.89
CA PHE A 125 32.04 -20.13 -0.47
C PHE A 125 33.20 -19.19 -0.17
#